data_AF-A0A7W0RJ71-F1
#
_entry.id   AF-A0A7W0RJ71-F1
#
_cell.length_a   1.000
_cell.length_b   1.000
_cell.length_c   1.000
_cell.angle_alpha   90.00
_cell.angle_beta   90.00
_cell.angle_gamma   90.00
#
_symmetry.space_group_name_H-M   'P 1'
#
loop_
_entity.id
_entity.type
_entity.pdbx_description
1 polymer ?
#
loop_
_entity_poly.entity_id
_entity_poly.type
_entity_poly.pdbx_seq_one_letter_code
_entity_poly.pdbx_strand_id
1 'polypeptide(L)'
;VLWAYLRDLCQTPGFGDTVNQRHVKNHYYQVQSDVNPSKIVPVGPVLDWDAPHGREDLGGSPFGGGSAPTTQSNLSSYRVAPETD
;
A
#
# COMPACT_ATOMS: atom_id res chain seq x y z
N VAL A 1 -5.23 15.81 8.58
CA VAL A 1 -5.51 14.36 8.67
C VAL A 1 -4.46 13.59 7.87
N LEU A 2 -3.66 12.74 8.52
CA LEU A 2 -2.53 12.04 7.85
C LEU A 2 -2.97 10.83 7.01
N TRP A 3 -4.06 10.17 7.40
CA TRP A 3 -4.58 9.01 6.64
C TRP A 3 -5.08 9.37 5.23
N ALA A 4 -5.70 10.54 5.07
CA ALA A 4 -6.09 11.05 3.76
C ALA A 4 -4.86 11.34 2.89
N TYR A 5 -3.82 11.95 3.46
CA TYR A 5 -2.57 12.20 2.75
C TYR A 5 -1.86 10.91 2.32
N LEU A 6 -1.83 9.89 3.18
CA LEU A 6 -1.23 8.61 2.82
C LEU A 6 -1.97 7.92 1.66
N ARG A 7 -3.31 7.94 1.66
CA ARG A 7 -4.09 7.38 0.55
C ARG A 7 -3.91 8.16 -0.75
N ASP A 8 -3.87 9.49 -0.68
CA ASP A 8 -3.54 10.39 -1.81
C ASP A 8 -2.19 10.02 -2.46
N LEU A 9 -1.15 9.82 -1.65
CA LEU A 9 0.12 9.30 -2.16
C LEU A 9 -0.02 7.88 -2.73
N CYS A 10 -0.62 6.94 -2.01
CA CYS A 10 -0.74 5.56 -2.46
C CYS A 10 -1.55 5.42 -3.76
N GLN A 11 -2.54 6.29 -4.00
CA GLN A 11 -3.34 6.32 -5.23
C GLN A 11 -2.62 7.07 -6.37
N THR A 12 -1.55 7.80 -6.09
CA THR A 12 -0.71 8.45 -7.12
C THR A 12 0.16 7.41 -7.85
N PRO A 13 0.16 7.37 -9.19
CA PRO A 13 1.01 6.43 -9.95
C PRO A 13 2.49 6.53 -9.56
N GLY A 14 3.16 5.38 -9.39
CA GLY A 14 4.55 5.29 -8.92
C GLY A 14 4.73 5.12 -7.41
N PHE A 15 3.65 5.22 -6.61
CA PHE A 15 3.67 4.95 -5.17
C PHE A 15 3.05 3.60 -4.84
N GLY A 16 1.71 3.50 -4.81
CA GLY A 16 1.02 2.28 -4.35
C GLY A 16 1.33 1.05 -5.19
N ASP A 17 1.64 1.23 -6.48
CA ASP A 17 2.07 0.18 -7.40
C ASP A 17 3.46 -0.40 -7.11
N THR A 18 4.23 0.24 -6.22
CA THR A 18 5.54 -0.23 -5.75
C THR A 18 5.51 -0.82 -4.34
N VAL A 19 4.37 -0.76 -3.64
CA VAL A 19 4.25 -1.21 -2.24
C VAL A 19 3.75 -2.66 -2.17
N ASN A 20 4.63 -3.58 -1.78
CA ASN A 20 4.26 -4.98 -1.51
C ASN A 20 4.13 -5.26 -0.01
N GLN A 21 2.88 -5.22 0.49
CA GLN A 21 2.58 -5.41 1.93
C GLN A 21 2.98 -6.80 2.46
N ARG A 22 2.92 -7.86 1.63
CA ARG A 22 3.38 -9.20 2.07
C ARG A 22 4.88 -9.22 2.28
N HIS A 23 5.64 -8.65 1.34
CA HIS A 23 7.09 -8.63 1.46
C HIS A 23 7.53 -7.83 2.69
N VAL A 24 6.92 -6.66 2.91
CA VAL A 24 7.13 -5.87 4.13
C VAL A 24 6.84 -6.71 5.37
N LYS A 25 5.65 -7.28 5.48
CA LYS A 25 5.24 -8.08 6.65
C LYS A 25 6.18 -9.27 6.88
N ASN A 26 6.49 -10.05 5.85
CA ASN A 26 7.36 -11.21 5.98
C ASN A 26 8.75 -10.81 6.46
N HIS A 27 9.33 -9.73 5.92
CA HIS A 27 10.64 -9.28 6.37
C HIS A 27 10.65 -8.93 7.86
N TYR A 28 9.71 -8.11 8.32
CA TYR A 28 9.66 -7.71 9.73
C TYR A 28 9.31 -8.88 10.67
N TYR A 29 8.30 -9.69 10.33
CA TYR A 29 7.81 -10.71 11.25
C TYR A 29 8.63 -12.00 11.24
N GLN A 30 9.34 -12.34 10.17
CA GLN A 30 10.07 -13.62 10.07
C GLN A 30 11.58 -13.48 10.31
N VAL A 31 12.19 -12.33 9.96
CA VAL A 31 13.65 -12.14 10.10
C VAL A 31 14.04 -11.73 11.52
N GLN A 32 13.26 -10.84 12.15
CA GLN A 32 13.59 -10.26 13.46
C GLN A 32 13.24 -11.22 14.62
N SER A 33 13.99 -12.31 14.72
CA SER A 33 13.72 -13.41 15.67
C SER A 33 13.85 -12.98 17.14
N ASP A 34 14.65 -11.95 17.44
CA ASP A 34 14.79 -11.40 18.79
C ASP A 34 13.51 -10.69 19.27
N VAL A 35 12.74 -10.12 18.34
CA VAL A 35 11.49 -9.41 18.63
C VAL A 35 10.28 -10.32 18.47
N ASN A 36 10.27 -11.17 17.43
CA ASN A 36 9.21 -12.14 17.18
C ASN A 36 9.77 -13.57 17.05
N PRO A 37 10.08 -14.25 18.17
CA PRO A 37 10.61 -15.61 18.15
C PRO A 37 9.67 -16.62 17.47
N SER A 38 8.35 -16.37 17.52
CA SER A 38 7.34 -17.26 16.91
C SER A 38 7.35 -17.22 15.38
N LYS A 39 7.89 -16.14 14.79
CA LYS A 39 7.88 -15.85 13.34
C LYS A 39 6.49 -15.81 12.70
N ILE A 40 5.43 -15.73 13.51
CA ILE A 40 4.05 -15.63 13.02
C ILE A 40 3.87 -14.27 12.34
N VAL A 41 3.33 -14.31 11.12
CA VAL A 41 2.95 -13.11 10.36
C VAL A 41 1.44 -12.89 10.54
N PRO A 42 1.00 -11.77 11.14
CA PRO A 42 -0.42 -11.50 11.32
C PRO A 42 -1.16 -11.41 9.97
N VAL A 43 -2.43 -11.83 9.92
CA VAL A 43 -3.25 -11.74 8.69
C VAL A 43 -3.61 -10.29 8.35
N GLY A 44 -4.05 -9.51 9.33
CA GLY A 44 -4.45 -8.12 9.14
C GLY A 44 -3.30 -7.15 8.85
N PRO A 45 -3.59 -5.83 8.78
CA PRO A 45 -4.91 -5.21 8.87
C PRO A 45 -5.72 -5.32 7.55
N VAL A 46 -7.04 -5.13 7.63
CA VAL A 46 -7.86 -4.86 6.44
C VAL A 46 -7.89 -3.35 6.24
N LEU A 47 -7.33 -2.88 5.13
CA LEU A 47 -7.24 -1.46 4.79
C LEU A 47 -7.83 -1.22 3.41
N ASP A 48 -8.69 -0.20 3.33
CA ASP A 48 -9.19 0.29 2.05
C ASP A 48 -8.29 1.43 1.57
N TRP A 49 -7.29 1.07 0.76
CA TRP A 49 -6.36 2.02 0.15
C TRP A 49 -7.00 2.83 -0.98
N ASP A 50 -8.09 2.33 -1.57
CA ASP A 50 -8.79 2.94 -2.72
C ASP A 50 -9.93 3.86 -2.28
N ALA A 51 -10.28 3.86 -0.98
CA ALA A 51 -11.27 4.77 -0.44
C ALA A 51 -10.95 6.24 -0.79
N PRO A 52 -11.95 7.07 -1.15
CA PRO A 52 -11.75 8.48 -1.49
C PRO A 52 -11.01 9.25 -0.38
N HIS A 53 -9.98 10.01 -0.76
CA HIS A 53 -9.15 10.75 0.21
C HIS A 53 -9.55 12.22 0.41
N GLY A 54 -10.26 12.86 -0.52
CA GLY A 54 -10.76 14.23 -0.36
C GLY A 54 -9.65 15.29 -0.29
N ARG A 55 -8.52 15.05 -0.96
CA ARG A 55 -7.34 15.92 -0.92
C ARG A 55 -7.30 16.90 -2.08
N GLU A 56 -8.02 16.57 -3.15
CA GLU A 56 -8.33 17.41 -4.30
C GLU A 56 -8.96 18.76 -3.90
N ASP A 57 -9.75 18.80 -2.81
CA ASP A 57 -10.38 20.01 -2.28
C ASP A 57 -9.36 21.04 -1.77
N LEU A 58 -8.13 20.61 -1.50
CA LEU A 58 -7.04 21.48 -1.06
C LEU A 58 -6.24 22.06 -2.25
N GLY A 59 -6.61 21.70 -3.48
CA GLY A 59 -5.93 22.11 -4.70
C GLY A 59 -4.58 21.43 -4.94
N GLY A 60 -3.77 22.02 -5.82
CA GLY A 60 -2.46 21.49 -6.21
C GLY A 60 -2.48 20.68 -7.51
N SER A 61 -1.29 20.38 -8.01
CA SER A 61 -1.09 19.50 -9.17
C SER A 61 0.08 18.56 -8.83
N PRO A 62 -0.17 17.27 -8.52
CA PRO A 62 0.87 16.34 -8.09
C PRO A 62 2.07 16.25 -9.03
N PHE A 63 1.85 16.47 -10.33
CA PHE A 63 2.88 16.45 -11.36
C PHE A 63 3.20 17.85 -11.93
N GLY A 64 2.60 18.92 -11.40
CA GLY A 64 2.78 20.28 -11.91
C GLY A 64 2.35 20.40 -13.38
N GLY A 65 3.29 20.76 -14.25
CA GLY A 65 3.10 20.79 -15.72
C GLY A 65 3.49 19.50 -16.44
N GLY A 66 3.93 18.47 -15.71
CA GLY A 66 4.25 17.15 -16.24
C GLY A 66 3.04 16.22 -16.29
N SER A 67 3.28 14.96 -16.65
CA SER A 67 2.27 13.89 -16.67
C SER A 67 2.64 12.77 -15.71
N ALA A 68 1.64 12.08 -15.18
CA ALA A 68 1.84 10.92 -14.36
C ALA A 68 2.59 9.81 -15.13
N PRO A 69 3.46 9.02 -14.46
CA PRO A 69 4.01 7.82 -15.07
C PRO A 69 2.92 6.77 -15.30
N THR A 70 3.18 5.81 -16.20
CA THR A 70 2.31 4.65 -16.36
C THR A 70 2.31 3.83 -15.08
N THR A 71 1.13 3.58 -14.53
CA THR A 71 0.94 2.71 -13.36
C THR A 71 1.44 1.30 -13.66
N GLN A 72 2.28 0.76 -12.78
CA GLN A 72 2.60 -0.66 -12.83
C GLN A 72 1.42 -1.47 -12.25
N SER A 73 0.89 -2.43 -12.99
CA SER A 73 -0.34 -3.17 -12.63
C SER A 73 -0.19 -4.16 -11.46
N ASN A 74 0.57 -3.83 -10.42
CA ASN A 74 0.83 -4.76 -9.30
C ASN A 74 -0.31 -4.85 -8.28
N LEU A 75 -1.28 -3.91 -8.28
CA LEU A 75 -2.45 -3.97 -7.39
C LEU A 75 -3.51 -4.98 -7.84
N SER A 76 -3.44 -5.53 -9.06
CA SER A 76 -4.44 -6.47 -9.59
C SER A 76 -4.22 -7.95 -9.23
N SER A 77 -3.14 -8.29 -8.50
CA SER A 77 -2.90 -9.70 -8.11
C SER A 77 -3.33 -10.04 -6.68
N TYR A 78 -3.87 -9.09 -5.91
CA TYR A 78 -4.29 -9.32 -4.52
C TYR A 78 -5.74 -8.93 -4.18
N ARG A 79 -6.60 -8.90 -5.20
CA ARG A 79 -8.05 -9.11 -4.97
C ARG A 79 -8.25 -10.60 -4.68
N VAL A 80 -8.23 -10.95 -3.40
CA VAL A 80 -8.69 -12.23 -2.81
C VAL A 80 -8.30 -13.48 -3.61
N ALA A 81 -7.18 -14.10 -3.25
CA ALA A 81 -7.08 -15.55 -3.39
C ALA A 81 -7.59 -16.18 -2.08
N PRO A 82 -8.53 -17.15 -2.12
CA PRO A 82 -8.96 -17.86 -0.93
C PRO A 82 -7.78 -18.65 -0.35
N GLU A 83 -7.80 -18.88 0.96
CA GLU A 83 -6.93 -19.88 1.59
C GLU A 83 -7.03 -21.20 0.82
N THR A 84 -5.89 -21.72 0.34
CA THR A 84 -5.68 -23.16 0.16
C THR A 84 -4.20 -23.48 0.28
N ASP A 85 -3.93 -24.40 1.23
CA ASP A 85 -2.72 -25.11 1.66
C ASP A 85 -1.53 -24.33 2.26
#